data_AF-A0A2S7XAU1-F1
#
_entry.id   AF-A0A2S7XAU1-F1
#
_cell.length_a   1.000
_cell.length_b   1.000
_cell.length_c   1.000
_cell.angle_alpha   90.00
_cell.angle_beta   90.00
_cell.angle_gamma   90.00
#
_symmetry.space_group_name_H-M   'P 1'
#
loop_
_entity.id
_entity.type
_entity.pdbx_description
1 polymer ?
#
loop_
_entity_poly.entity_id
_entity_poly.type
_entity_poly.pdbx_seq_one_letter_code
_entity_poly.pdbx_strand_id
1 'polypeptide(L)'
;MPKQVLQFLNEMDISVWQVRQTEYFAALKNSTISLSETCQLLFIASSVPTERDAFLFGKVLASMKLLPEQALFLPSESLEYVAEHHLKWCWFSGVPITELEGVQTLSSPPLFDMHTNAQSRRDLWRQICSYDH
;
A
#
# COMPACT_ATOMS: atom_id res chain seq x y z
N MET A 1 30.96 -12.56 7.83
CA MET A 1 31.26 -13.57 6.78
C MET A 1 32.49 -14.37 7.18
N PRO A 2 32.50 -15.70 7.01
CA PRO A 2 33.65 -16.54 7.34
C PRO A 2 34.83 -16.30 6.38
N LYS A 3 36.05 -16.29 6.92
CA LYS A 3 37.31 -15.93 6.21
C LYS A 3 37.60 -16.81 4.99
N GLN A 4 37.18 -18.07 5.00
CA GLN A 4 37.37 -19.03 3.92
C GLN A 4 36.59 -18.67 2.65
N VAL A 5 35.41 -18.06 2.79
CA VAL A 5 34.57 -17.67 1.64
C VAL A 5 35.16 -16.47 0.90
N LEU A 6 35.76 -15.52 1.62
CA LEU A 6 36.42 -14.36 1.01
C LEU A 6 37.65 -14.77 0.18
N GLN A 7 38.36 -15.80 0.63
CA GLN A 7 39.53 -16.30 -0.07
C GLN A 7 39.14 -16.98 -1.38
N PHE A 8 38.11 -17.83 -1.37
CA PHE A 8 37.59 -18.47 -2.59
C PHE A 8 37.10 -17.45 -3.63
N LEU A 9 36.38 -16.40 -3.20
CA LEU A 9 35.92 -15.34 -4.10
C LEU A 9 37.09 -14.56 -4.72
N ASN A 10 38.16 -14.34 -3.95
CA ASN A 10 39.37 -13.68 -4.46
C ASN A 10 40.11 -14.56 -5.49
N GLU A 11 40.20 -15.87 -5.26
CA GLU A 11 40.79 -16.83 -6.21
C GLU A 11 40.01 -16.90 -7.53
N MET A 12 38.71 -16.57 -7.51
CA MET A 12 37.86 -16.45 -8.70
C MET A 12 37.92 -15.06 -9.38
N ASP A 13 38.83 -14.19 -8.97
CA ASP A 13 38.95 -12.80 -9.45
C ASP A 13 37.67 -11.96 -9.21
N ILE A 14 36.88 -12.32 -8.19
CA ILE A 14 35.67 -11.60 -7.80
C ILE A 14 36.04 -10.54 -6.77
N SER A 15 35.90 -9.28 -7.17
CA SER A 15 36.09 -8.13 -6.28
C SER A 15 34.95 -8.03 -5.27
N VAL A 16 35.25 -8.21 -3.98
CA VAL A 16 34.28 -8.07 -2.89
C VAL A 16 34.38 -6.68 -2.28
N TRP A 17 33.32 -5.89 -2.42
CA TRP A 17 33.19 -4.59 -1.77
C TRP A 17 32.44 -4.73 -0.45
N GLN A 18 33.07 -4.33 0.65
CA GLN A 18 32.40 -4.22 1.96
C GLN A 18 32.04 -2.76 2.22
N VAL A 19 30.77 -2.52 2.54
CA VAL A 19 30.29 -1.21 2.98
C VAL A 19 30.87 -0.93 4.37
N ARG A 20 31.73 0.10 4.47
CA ARG A 20 32.51 0.39 5.68
C ARG A 20 31.69 1.01 6.81
N GLN A 21 30.60 1.69 6.48
CA GLN A 21 29.76 2.43 7.43
C GLN A 21 28.28 2.14 7.16
N THR A 22 27.83 0.97 7.61
CA THR A 22 26.42 0.56 7.53
C THR A 22 25.49 1.51 8.27
N GLU A 23 25.99 2.32 9.21
CA GLU A 23 25.23 3.32 9.97
C GLU A 23 24.68 4.48 9.13
N TYR A 24 25.31 4.84 8.00
CA TYR A 24 24.76 5.85 7.08
C TYR A 24 23.60 5.30 6.24
N PHE A 25 23.45 3.97 6.20
CA PHE A 25 22.27 3.30 5.65
C PHE A 25 21.22 3.08 6.74
N ALA A 26 20.91 4.14 7.50
CA ALA A 26 19.87 4.15 8.53
C ALA A 26 18.48 3.75 7.98
N ALA A 27 18.27 3.88 6.66
CA ALA A 27 17.04 3.51 5.96
C ALA A 27 16.65 2.01 6.04
N LEU A 28 17.53 1.14 6.54
CA LEU A 28 17.21 -0.28 6.79
C LEU A 28 16.65 -0.56 8.18
N LYS A 29 16.59 0.44 9.07
CA LYS A 29 15.92 0.30 10.37
C LYS A 29 14.45 0.67 10.23
N ASN A 30 13.59 -0.34 10.22
CA ASN A 30 12.16 -0.32 10.57
C ASN A 30 11.51 1.06 10.44
N SER A 31 11.40 1.56 9.20
CA SER A 31 10.71 2.81 8.94
C SER A 31 9.22 2.54 8.99
N THR A 32 8.65 2.55 10.19
CA THR A 32 7.20 2.44 10.36
C THR A 32 6.52 3.67 9.77
N ILE A 33 5.51 3.46 8.95
CA ILE A 33 4.69 4.49 8.33
C ILE A 33 3.64 4.91 9.35
N SER A 34 3.84 6.07 9.95
CA SER A 34 2.83 6.69 10.82
C SER A 34 1.74 7.34 9.97
N LEU A 35 0.49 7.03 10.27
CA LEU A 35 -0.67 7.61 9.59
C LEU A 35 -1.15 8.83 10.37
N SER A 36 -1.71 9.82 9.65
CA SER A 36 -2.40 10.94 10.29
C SER A 36 -3.56 10.43 11.16
N GLU A 37 -3.82 11.07 12.30
CA GLU A 37 -5.00 10.77 13.15
C GLU A 37 -6.32 10.94 12.39
N THR A 38 -6.34 11.77 11.36
CA THR A 38 -7.50 12.00 10.49
C THR A 38 -7.63 10.98 9.35
N CYS A 39 -6.62 10.12 9.14
CA CYS A 39 -6.62 9.13 8.07
C CYS A 39 -7.59 8.00 8.42
N GLN A 40 -8.63 7.87 7.59
CA GLN A 40 -9.72 6.90 7.76
C GLN A 40 -9.66 5.78 6.73
N LEU A 41 -9.01 6.00 5.59
CA LEU A 41 -8.95 5.05 4.48
C LEU A 41 -7.53 4.90 3.94
N LEU A 42 -7.08 3.64 3.84
CA LEU A 42 -5.87 3.29 3.10
C LEU A 42 -6.25 2.72 1.73
N PHE A 43 -5.78 3.34 0.66
CA PHE A 43 -5.98 2.90 -0.71
C PHE A 43 -4.71 2.20 -1.20
N ILE A 44 -4.83 0.89 -1.47
CA ILE A 44 -3.68 0.02 -1.77
C ILE A 44 -3.76 -0.42 -3.23
N ALA A 45 -2.73 -0.07 -4.00
CA ALA A 45 -2.62 -0.47 -5.40
C ALA A 45 -1.14 -0.53 -5.84
N SER A 46 -0.86 -1.24 -6.94
CA SER A 46 0.51 -1.35 -7.47
C SER A 46 1.05 -0.06 -8.10
N SER A 47 0.18 0.87 -8.47
CA SER A 47 0.56 2.12 -9.13
C SER A 47 -0.21 3.31 -8.57
N VAL A 48 0.46 4.46 -8.51
CA VAL A 48 -0.16 5.73 -8.10
C VAL A 48 -1.34 6.06 -9.03
N PRO A 49 -2.52 6.43 -8.48
CA PRO A 49 -3.65 6.88 -9.28
C PRO A 49 -3.31 8.06 -10.20
N THR A 50 -3.79 8.02 -11.43
CA THR A 50 -3.69 9.14 -12.38
C THR A 50 -4.71 10.25 -12.07
N GLU A 51 -4.61 11.41 -12.73
CA GLU A 51 -5.64 12.47 -12.60
C GLU A 51 -7.05 11.98 -12.96
N ARG A 52 -7.15 11.09 -13.97
CA ARG A 52 -8.43 10.49 -14.34
C ARG A 52 -8.97 9.61 -13.21
N ASP A 53 -8.10 8.84 -12.57
CA ASP A 53 -8.45 7.98 -11.45
C ASP A 53 -8.87 8.80 -10.24
N ALA A 54 -8.23 9.95 -10.00
CA ALA A 54 -8.55 10.85 -8.89
C ALA A 54 -10.03 11.27 -8.86
N PHE A 55 -10.66 11.47 -10.03
CA PHE A 55 -12.08 11.81 -10.10
C PHE A 55 -12.99 10.64 -9.68
N LEU A 56 -12.70 9.42 -10.14
CA LEU A 56 -13.45 8.22 -9.73
C LEU A 56 -13.22 7.94 -8.25
N PHE A 57 -11.97 8.03 -7.80
CA PHE A 57 -11.58 7.86 -6.41
C PHE A 57 -12.34 8.84 -5.49
N GLY A 58 -12.39 10.12 -5.84
CA GLY A 58 -13.15 11.13 -5.08
C GLY A 58 -14.65 10.83 -4.99
N LYS A 59 -15.26 10.29 -6.05
CA LYS A 59 -16.66 9.84 -6.00
C LYS A 59 -16.88 8.67 -5.05
N VAL A 60 -15.95 7.71 -5.03
CA VAL A 60 -16.00 6.59 -4.10
C VAL A 60 -15.87 7.10 -2.66
N LEU A 61 -14.88 7.95 -2.36
CA LEU A 61 -14.73 8.56 -1.04
C LEU A 61 -15.98 9.31 -0.59
N ALA A 62 -16.57 10.12 -1.47
CA ALA A 62 -17.80 10.86 -1.18
C ALA A 62 -18.96 9.93 -0.82
N SER A 63 -19.07 8.77 -1.49
CA SER A 63 -20.10 7.76 -1.19
C SER A 63 -19.93 7.13 0.20
N MET A 64 -18.70 7.13 0.74
CA MET A 64 -18.33 6.68 2.07
C MET A 64 -18.34 7.82 3.12
N LYS A 65 -18.74 9.04 2.72
CA LYS A 65 -18.69 10.28 3.51
C LYS A 65 -17.28 10.65 4.00
N LEU A 66 -16.26 10.34 3.19
CA LEU A 66 -14.86 10.67 3.45
C LEU A 66 -14.40 11.85 2.59
N LEU A 67 -13.51 12.67 3.16
CA LEU A 67 -12.78 13.71 2.44
C LEU A 67 -11.50 13.13 1.82
N PRO A 68 -10.99 13.70 0.70
CA PRO A 68 -9.73 13.28 0.11
C PRO A 68 -8.54 13.28 1.08
N GLU A 69 -8.47 14.25 2.00
CA GLU A 69 -7.39 14.33 3.00
C GLU A 69 -7.42 13.19 4.04
N GLN A 70 -8.54 12.48 4.15
CA GLN A 70 -8.70 11.34 5.05
C GLN A 70 -8.29 10.01 4.39
N ALA A 71 -7.86 10.05 3.13
CA ALA A 71 -7.43 8.87 2.38
C ALA A 71 -5.94 8.97 2.04
N LEU A 72 -5.23 7.86 2.14
CA LEU A 72 -3.82 7.76 1.78
C LEU A 72 -3.61 6.64 0.75
N PHE A 73 -2.89 6.93 -0.33
CA PHE A 73 -2.39 5.89 -1.23
C PHE A 73 -1.15 5.21 -0.62
N LEU A 74 -1.10 3.88 -0.72
CA LEU A 74 0.05 3.09 -0.30
C LEU A 74 0.31 1.93 -1.28
N PRO A 75 1.55 1.70 -1.70
CA PRO A 75 1.91 0.49 -2.43
C PRO A 75 1.67 -0.77 -1.58
N SER A 76 1.32 -1.89 -2.22
CA SER A 76 1.02 -3.16 -1.54
C SER A 76 2.17 -3.65 -0.64
N GLU A 77 3.39 -3.51 -1.11
CA GLU A 77 4.62 -3.88 -0.41
C GLU A 77 4.89 -3.01 0.83
N SER A 78 4.27 -1.83 0.91
CA SER A 78 4.47 -0.92 2.02
C SER A 78 3.50 -1.15 3.19
N LEU A 79 2.49 -2.01 3.02
CA LEU A 79 1.47 -2.26 4.03
C LEU A 79 2.05 -2.81 5.34
N GLU A 80 3.05 -3.68 5.26
CA GLU A 80 3.70 -4.30 6.43
C GLU A 80 4.42 -3.29 7.33
N TYR A 81 4.71 -2.09 6.81
CA TYR A 81 5.37 -1.03 7.56
C TYR A 81 4.38 -0.08 8.23
N VAL A 82 3.07 -0.22 8.01
CA VAL A 82 2.07 0.66 8.64
C VAL A 82 2.10 0.45 10.16
N ALA A 83 2.28 1.53 10.90
CA ALA A 83 2.27 1.52 12.36
C ALA A 83 0.85 1.28 12.90
N GLU A 84 0.70 1.37 14.22
CA GLU A 84 -0.64 1.39 14.84
C GLU A 84 -1.52 2.47 14.19
N HIS A 85 -2.76 2.11 13.88
CA HIS A 85 -3.63 2.93 13.05
C HIS A 85 -5.09 2.93 13.54
N HIS A 86 -5.82 3.97 13.18
CA HIS A 86 -7.26 4.11 13.44
C HIS A 86 -8.07 4.06 12.14
N LEU A 87 -7.57 3.31 11.14
CA LEU A 87 -8.24 3.15 9.85
C LEU A 87 -9.62 2.53 10.04
N LYS A 88 -10.62 3.14 9.41
CA LYS A 88 -11.94 2.52 9.26
C LYS A 88 -11.99 1.61 8.04
N TRP A 89 -11.25 1.99 6.98
CA TRP A 89 -11.33 1.32 5.68
C TRP A 89 -9.95 0.97 5.12
N CYS A 90 -9.88 -0.16 4.43
CA CYS A 90 -8.75 -0.56 3.60
C CYS A 90 -9.28 -1.00 2.24
N TRP A 91 -8.87 -0.33 1.16
CA TRP A 91 -9.33 -0.62 -0.18
C TRP A 91 -8.18 -1.12 -1.06
N PHE A 92 -8.25 -2.40 -1.42
CA PHE A 92 -7.31 -3.07 -2.33
C PHE A 92 -7.80 -2.95 -3.78
N SER A 93 -7.03 -2.30 -4.65
CA SER A 93 -7.35 -2.12 -6.07
C SER A 93 -6.33 -2.86 -6.94
N GLY A 94 -6.77 -3.94 -7.56
CA GLY A 94 -5.96 -4.76 -8.47
C GLY A 94 -4.84 -5.55 -7.80
N VAL A 95 -4.84 -5.63 -6.48
CA VAL A 95 -3.83 -6.32 -5.67
C VAL A 95 -4.48 -7.34 -4.73
N PRO A 96 -3.74 -8.37 -4.28
CA PRO A 96 -4.23 -9.31 -3.27
C PRO A 96 -4.62 -8.59 -1.97
N ILE A 97 -5.63 -9.12 -1.30
CA ILE A 97 -6.10 -8.61 -0.01
C ILE A 97 -5.20 -9.14 1.11
N THR A 98 -4.83 -8.24 2.02
CA THR A 98 -4.25 -8.58 3.31
C THR A 98 -5.22 -8.10 4.38
N GLU A 99 -5.78 -9.00 5.19
CA GLU A 99 -6.74 -8.61 6.22
C GLU A 99 -6.07 -7.78 7.30
N LEU A 100 -6.73 -6.68 7.68
CA LEU A 100 -6.34 -5.82 8.80
C LEU A 100 -7.43 -5.94 9.87
N GLU A 101 -7.04 -6.29 11.09
CA GLU A 101 -8.00 -6.46 12.19
C GLU A 101 -8.75 -5.16 12.48
N GLY A 102 -10.08 -5.26 12.60
CA GLY A 102 -10.94 -4.11 12.91
C GLY A 102 -11.16 -3.12 11.76
N VAL A 103 -10.64 -3.39 10.56
CA VAL A 103 -10.75 -2.50 9.39
C VAL A 103 -11.70 -3.09 8.34
N GLN A 104 -12.60 -2.26 7.83
CA GLN A 104 -13.54 -2.65 6.77
C GLN A 104 -12.78 -2.77 5.44
N THR A 105 -12.82 -3.94 4.83
CA THR A 105 -12.00 -4.25 3.64
C THR A 105 -12.83 -4.18 2.37
N LEU A 106 -12.33 -3.45 1.38
CA LEU A 106 -12.90 -3.33 0.05
C LEU A 106 -11.93 -3.89 -0.99
N SER A 107 -12.47 -4.52 -2.03
CA SER A 107 -11.69 -5.02 -3.15
C SER A 107 -12.29 -4.61 -4.48
N SER A 108 -11.43 -4.18 -5.41
CA SER A 108 -11.84 -3.90 -6.78
C SER A 108 -10.73 -4.23 -7.77
N PRO A 109 -11.03 -4.30 -9.07
CA PRO A 109 -10.02 -4.18 -10.11
C PRO A 109 -9.24 -2.85 -10.02
N PRO A 110 -8.15 -2.69 -10.79
CA PRO A 110 -7.48 -1.40 -10.96
C PRO A 110 -8.45 -0.29 -11.35
N LEU A 111 -8.25 0.93 -10.84
CA LEU A 111 -9.10 2.08 -11.16
C LEU A 111 -9.23 2.34 -12.66
N PHE A 112 -8.15 2.10 -13.42
CA PHE A 112 -8.13 2.23 -14.87
C PHE A 112 -9.24 1.39 -15.55
N ASP A 113 -9.41 0.14 -15.13
CA ASP A 113 -10.41 -0.78 -15.69
C ASP A 113 -11.83 -0.43 -15.25
N MET A 114 -11.96 0.20 -14.09
CA MET A 114 -13.25 0.61 -13.55
C MET A 114 -13.88 1.78 -14.28
N HIS A 115 -13.12 2.57 -15.06
CA HIS A 115 -13.69 3.69 -15.83
C HIS A 115 -14.70 3.21 -16.88
N THR A 116 -14.39 2.12 -17.57
CA THR A 116 -15.24 1.56 -18.63
C THR A 116 -16.19 0.49 -18.12
N ASN A 117 -15.89 -0.13 -16.97
CA ASN A 117 -16.68 -1.21 -16.41
C ASN A 117 -17.70 -0.74 -15.36
N ALA A 118 -18.97 -0.58 -15.77
CA ALA A 118 -20.07 -0.23 -14.88
C ALA A 118 -20.41 -1.32 -13.85
N GLN A 119 -20.12 -2.59 -14.15
CA GLN A 119 -20.35 -3.68 -13.22
C GLN A 119 -19.39 -3.59 -12.03
N SER A 120 -18.09 -3.40 -12.30
CA SER A 120 -17.08 -3.23 -11.25
C SER A 120 -17.40 -2.09 -10.28
N ARG A 121 -17.92 -0.97 -10.79
CA ARG A 121 -18.35 0.16 -9.93
C ARG A 121 -19.54 -0.19 -9.05
N ARG A 122 -20.52 -0.93 -9.59
CA ARG A 122 -21.70 -1.38 -8.82
C ARG A 122 -21.30 -2.40 -7.76
N ASP A 123 -20.36 -3.29 -8.06
CA ASP A 123 -19.89 -4.29 -7.10
C ASP A 123 -19.10 -3.65 -5.96
N LEU A 124 -18.26 -2.64 -6.23
CA LEU A 124 -17.62 -1.86 -5.18
C LEU A 124 -18.66 -1.13 -4.31
N TRP A 125 -19.68 -0.51 -4.93
CA TRP A 125 -20.75 0.14 -4.17
C TRP A 125 -21.51 -0.83 -3.27
N ARG A 126 -21.81 -2.04 -3.74
CA ARG A 126 -22.45 -3.09 -2.93
C ARG A 126 -21.59 -3.48 -1.73
N GLN A 127 -20.26 -3.58 -1.91
CA GLN A 127 -19.35 -3.84 -0.79
C GLN A 127 -19.42 -2.73 0.24
N ILE A 128 -19.39 -1.45 -0.17
CA ILE A 128 -19.52 -0.31 0.75
C ILE A 128 -20.83 -0.40 1.54
N CYS A 129 -21.97 -0.61 0.86
CA CYS A 129 -23.27 -0.75 1.52
C CYS A 129 -23.36 -1.95 2.47
N SER A 130 -22.56 -3.01 2.28
CA SER A 130 -22.58 -4.17 3.19
C SER A 130 -22.07 -3.84 4.60
N TYR A 131 -21.40 -2.69 4.77
CA TYR A 131 -20.89 -2.21 6.05
C TYR A 131 -21.74 -1.09 6.69
N ASP A 132 -22.85 -0.68 6.05
CA ASP A 132 -23.78 0.34 6.57
C ASP A 132 -24.81 -0.21 7.59
N HIS A 133 -24.46 -1.30 8.30
CA HIS A 133 -25.32 -1.96 9.29
C HIS A 133 -25.26 -1.34 10.69
#